data_AF-A0A561VGK1-F1
#
_entry.id   AF-A0A561VGK1-F1
#
_cell.length_a   1.000
_cell.length_b   1.000
_cell.length_c   1.000
_cell.angle_alpha   90.00
_cell.angle_beta   90.00
_cell.angle_gamma   90.00
#
_symmetry.space_group_name_H-M   'P 1'
#
loop_
_entity.id
_entity.type
_entity.pdbx_description
1 polymer ?
#
loop_
_entity_poly.entity_id
_entity_poly.type
_entity_poly.pdbx_seq_one_letter_code
_entity_poly.pdbx_strand_id
1 'polypeptide(L)'
;MTGDWSNRYDPAQQVFANVDLNPPVAIAGAHLLDTELLAPSQAGSKHLAECGWCQQRQQAAGGHYDDGLDDDAFLQAAYQRAVDGGTAALAPLTTLSPELLELTAPTDARDDVAVGQLWRLRWQDVTELALVVKVDRWWVTVAPVTIDVNAADEFSLIMPASASLLGTDFAVCFSLESTVPLFVFDRQVTPASRPTLDAHQAAAQLPPPEVIKDVWRAWRRGVAGPAGLPYGLPVDDADLDRRELRNAVATGFTHLASAAACVPGDPVGDVVPLLQQIKSLGLPPAEMKVRSGLDVTVFVRIKKGGRVTRDEAAQLTSLLGTDTRAILNANPPFDDALVTEISRPAHRPALRTLAGTHSSEDDQRWRMADKIAPQAARTVSTASTAGAGAIDWAAKVAVYLQQHLTELGDPSEDRR
;
A
#
# COMPACT_ATOMS: atom_id res chain seq x y z
N MET A 1 -3.19 65.97 -6.68
CA MET A 1 -3.95 64.73 -6.93
C MET A 1 -3.03 63.79 -7.68
N THR A 2 -2.24 63.02 -6.94
CA THR A 2 -1.25 62.05 -7.45
C THR A 2 -1.40 60.83 -6.57
N GLY A 3 -1.99 59.77 -7.12
CA GLY A 3 -2.36 58.55 -6.40
C GLY A 3 -1.19 57.58 -6.35
N ASP A 4 -0.74 57.31 -5.13
CA ASP A 4 0.29 56.37 -4.73
C ASP A 4 -0.27 54.94 -4.81
N TRP A 5 0.34 54.09 -5.64
CA TRP A 5 0.04 52.66 -5.75
C TRP A 5 1.02 51.89 -4.86
N SER A 6 0.82 51.96 -3.55
CA SER A 6 1.51 51.11 -2.59
C SER A 6 0.91 49.70 -2.64
N ASN A 7 1.71 48.81 -3.22
CA ASN A 7 1.57 47.37 -3.29
C ASN A 7 1.28 46.77 -1.90
N ARG A 8 0.04 46.32 -1.64
CA ARG A 8 -0.30 45.56 -0.44
C ARG A 8 0.15 44.12 -0.63
N TYR A 9 1.25 43.79 0.00
CA TYR A 9 1.74 42.43 0.20
C TYR A 9 0.75 41.66 1.09
N ASP A 10 0.15 40.58 0.57
CA ASP A 10 -0.70 39.67 1.33
C ASP A 10 0.17 38.50 1.83
N PRO A 11 0.45 38.40 3.15
CA PRO A 11 1.29 37.33 3.69
C PRO A 11 0.59 35.96 3.80
N ALA A 12 -0.63 35.80 3.28
CA ALA A 12 -1.39 34.54 3.39
C ALA A 12 -1.24 33.57 2.19
N GLN A 13 -0.46 33.90 1.15
CA GLN A 13 -0.34 33.07 -0.07
C GLN A 13 1.00 32.35 -0.26
N GLN A 14 1.85 32.25 0.77
CA GLN A 14 3.22 31.72 0.62
C GLN A 14 3.56 30.55 1.56
N VAL A 15 2.69 29.52 1.66
CA VAL A 15 2.97 28.31 2.50
C VAL A 15 2.87 26.97 1.76
N PHE A 16 2.52 26.91 0.46
CA PHE A 16 2.47 25.62 -0.25
C PHE A 16 3.32 25.51 -1.53
N ALA A 17 4.16 26.50 -1.82
CA ALA A 17 5.15 26.40 -2.91
C ALA A 17 6.47 25.84 -2.37
N ASN A 18 6.52 24.52 -2.14
CA ASN A 18 7.71 23.64 -2.08
C ASN A 18 7.39 22.31 -1.36
N VAL A 19 6.27 21.67 -1.70
CA VAL A 19 6.17 20.22 -1.46
C VAL A 19 6.79 19.57 -2.69
N ASP A 20 8.07 19.24 -2.57
CA ASP A 20 8.77 18.40 -3.52
C ASP A 20 8.14 17.00 -3.43
N LEU A 21 7.09 16.79 -4.23
CA LEU A 21 6.46 15.49 -4.45
C LEU A 21 7.42 14.64 -5.29
N ASN A 22 8.54 14.26 -4.69
CA ASN A 22 9.33 13.17 -5.22
C ASN A 22 8.45 11.91 -5.11
N PRO A 23 8.21 11.16 -6.21
CA PRO A 23 7.49 9.91 -6.16
C PRO A 23 8.13 8.95 -5.13
N PRO A 24 7.39 7.96 -4.61
CA PRO A 24 7.96 6.91 -3.76
C PRO A 24 9.25 6.38 -4.40
N VAL A 25 10.24 6.01 -3.57
CA VAL A 25 11.61 5.62 -3.96
C VAL A 25 11.68 4.42 -4.92
N ALA A 26 10.55 3.85 -5.32
CA ALA A 26 10.44 3.10 -6.57
C ALA A 26 10.81 3.91 -7.84
N ILE A 27 10.89 5.25 -7.78
CA ILE A 27 11.31 6.12 -8.90
C ILE A 27 12.26 7.26 -8.46
N ALA A 28 13.00 7.09 -7.34
CA ALA A 28 14.29 7.79 -7.24
C ALA A 28 15.20 7.04 -8.22
N GLY A 29 15.70 7.72 -9.27
CA GLY A 29 16.27 7.09 -10.47
C GLY A 29 17.02 5.80 -10.15
N ALA A 30 16.53 4.68 -10.69
CA ALA A 30 16.97 3.34 -10.34
C ALA A 30 18.50 3.31 -10.18
N HIS A 31 18.96 2.93 -9.00
CA HIS A 31 20.34 2.52 -8.87
C HIS A 31 20.59 1.40 -9.87
N LEU A 32 21.82 1.34 -10.39
CA LEU A 32 22.17 0.26 -11.29
C LEU A 32 22.03 -1.08 -10.59
N LEU A 33 21.37 -2.01 -11.28
CA LEU A 33 21.38 -3.42 -10.91
C LEU A 33 22.80 -3.97 -11.00
N ASP A 34 23.09 -5.08 -10.34
CA ASP A 34 24.44 -5.68 -10.37
C ASP A 34 24.94 -5.97 -11.79
N THR A 35 24.04 -6.39 -12.68
CA THR A 35 24.33 -6.58 -14.11
C THR A 35 24.68 -5.28 -14.82
N GLU A 36 24.06 -4.16 -14.45
CA GLU A 36 24.32 -2.84 -15.01
C GLU A 36 25.53 -2.14 -14.36
N LEU A 37 25.93 -2.52 -13.14
CA LEU A 37 27.16 -2.02 -12.50
C LEU A 37 28.41 -2.54 -13.21
N LEU A 38 28.36 -3.78 -13.70
CA LEU A 38 29.46 -4.46 -14.35
C LEU A 38 29.52 -4.17 -15.85
N ALA A 39 28.37 -4.00 -16.49
CA ALA A 39 28.25 -3.64 -17.89
C ALA A 39 27.24 -2.49 -18.10
N PRO A 40 27.54 -1.26 -17.62
CA PRO A 40 26.58 -0.17 -17.69
C PRO A 40 26.26 0.22 -19.12
N SER A 41 24.96 0.34 -19.41
CA SER A 41 24.49 1.05 -20.61
C SER A 41 24.98 2.50 -20.60
N GLN A 42 24.87 3.23 -21.71
CA GLN A 42 25.29 4.65 -21.74
C GLN A 42 24.58 5.51 -20.68
N ALA A 43 23.29 5.26 -20.42
CA ALA A 43 22.54 5.90 -19.35
C ALA A 43 23.05 5.45 -17.97
N GLY A 44 23.39 4.17 -17.84
CA GLY A 44 23.98 3.61 -16.63
C GLY A 44 25.36 4.18 -16.32
N SER A 45 26.24 4.33 -17.30
CA SER A 45 27.58 4.91 -17.09
C SER A 45 27.50 6.35 -16.59
N LYS A 46 26.50 7.11 -17.08
CA LYS A 46 26.23 8.46 -16.61
C LYS A 46 25.75 8.47 -15.16
N HIS A 47 24.80 7.60 -14.80
CA HIS A 47 24.34 7.45 -13.42
C HIS A 47 25.49 7.00 -12.49
N LEU A 48 26.29 6.03 -12.91
CA LEU A 48 27.44 5.52 -12.18
C LEU A 48 28.49 6.61 -11.92
N ALA A 49 28.72 7.52 -12.88
CA ALA A 49 29.62 8.66 -12.68
C ALA A 49 29.09 9.70 -11.68
N GLU A 50 27.76 9.76 -11.47
CA GLU A 50 27.09 10.77 -10.66
C GLU A 50 26.60 10.23 -9.30
N CYS A 51 26.53 8.91 -9.11
CA CYS A 51 26.02 8.24 -7.91
C CYS A 51 27.13 7.56 -7.10
N GLY A 52 27.54 8.17 -5.98
CA GLY A 52 28.60 7.62 -5.10
C GLY A 52 28.30 6.22 -4.55
N TRP A 53 27.02 5.87 -4.35
CA TRP A 53 26.63 4.53 -3.91
C TRP A 53 26.88 3.46 -4.98
N CYS A 54 26.52 3.73 -6.24
CA CYS A 54 26.81 2.81 -7.34
C CYS A 54 28.32 2.67 -7.59
N GLN A 55 29.09 3.76 -7.41
CA GLN A 55 30.57 3.71 -7.51
C GLN A 55 31.18 2.81 -6.45
N GLN A 56 30.73 2.95 -5.20
CA GLN A 56 31.21 2.14 -4.09
C GLN A 56 30.87 0.65 -4.29
N ARG A 57 29.66 0.33 -4.77
CA ARG A 57 29.28 -1.04 -5.15
C ARG A 57 30.10 -1.58 -6.32
N GLN A 58 30.35 -0.80 -7.38
CA GLN A 58 31.18 -1.25 -8.50
C GLN A 58 32.61 -1.55 -8.05
N GLN A 59 33.18 -0.72 -7.17
CA GLN A 59 34.52 -0.94 -6.62
C GLN A 59 34.58 -2.19 -5.73
N ALA A 60 33.56 -2.42 -4.90
CA ALA A 60 33.45 -3.63 -4.10
C ALA A 60 33.32 -4.88 -4.97
N ALA A 61 32.45 -4.83 -6.00
CA ALA A 61 32.29 -5.90 -6.97
C ALA A 61 33.61 -6.20 -7.69
N GLY A 62 34.30 -5.18 -8.21
CA GLY A 62 35.59 -5.33 -8.89
C GLY A 62 36.72 -5.89 -8.02
N GLY A 63 36.61 -5.79 -6.68
CA GLY A 63 37.55 -6.40 -5.74
C GLY A 63 37.33 -7.90 -5.52
N HIS A 64 36.15 -8.42 -5.85
CA HIS A 64 35.78 -9.83 -5.67
C HIS A 64 35.87 -10.66 -6.97
N TYR A 65 36.18 -10.03 -8.10
CA TYR A 65 36.22 -10.67 -9.43
C TYR A 65 37.48 -11.53 -9.72
N ASP A 66 38.45 -11.60 -8.81
CA ASP A 66 39.71 -12.33 -9.04
C ASP A 66 39.71 -13.77 -8.49
N ASP A 67 38.60 -14.24 -7.87
CA ASP A 67 38.54 -15.57 -7.25
C ASP A 67 38.11 -16.71 -8.19
N GLY A 68 38.05 -16.47 -9.51
CA GLY A 68 37.94 -17.55 -10.51
C GLY A 68 36.67 -18.40 -10.45
N LEU A 69 35.64 -17.94 -9.73
CA LEU A 69 34.30 -18.51 -9.79
C LEU A 69 33.62 -18.04 -11.08
N ASP A 70 33.25 -19.00 -11.93
CA ASP A 70 32.50 -18.76 -13.16
C ASP A 70 31.15 -18.13 -12.83
N ASP A 71 30.97 -16.86 -13.20
CA ASP A 71 29.76 -16.05 -12.95
C ASP A 71 28.49 -16.76 -13.43
N ASP A 72 28.57 -17.44 -14.57
CA ASP A 72 27.46 -18.19 -15.12
C ASP A 72 27.13 -19.38 -14.21
N ALA A 73 28.13 -20.05 -13.63
CA ALA A 73 27.91 -21.13 -12.67
C ALA A 73 27.33 -20.62 -11.34
N PHE A 74 27.75 -19.45 -10.86
CA PHE A 74 27.21 -18.83 -9.65
C PHE A 74 25.76 -18.38 -9.84
N LEU A 75 25.47 -17.63 -10.90
CA LEU A 75 24.11 -17.17 -11.23
C LEU A 75 23.18 -18.35 -11.53
N GLN A 76 23.66 -19.39 -12.23
CA GLN A 76 22.92 -20.62 -12.44
C GLN A 76 22.65 -21.33 -11.11
N ALA A 77 23.61 -21.41 -10.18
CA ALA A 77 23.40 -22.02 -8.87
C ALA A 77 22.49 -21.20 -7.94
N ALA A 78 22.52 -19.87 -8.01
CA ALA A 78 21.60 -18.99 -7.29
C ALA A 78 20.18 -19.09 -7.86
N TYR A 79 20.04 -19.05 -9.18
CA TYR A 79 18.77 -19.26 -9.88
C TYR A 79 18.20 -20.66 -9.58
N GLN A 80 19.04 -21.69 -9.63
CA GLN A 80 18.65 -23.05 -9.33
C GLN A 80 18.22 -23.18 -7.85
N ARG A 81 18.90 -22.54 -6.89
CA ARG A 81 18.45 -22.49 -5.49
C ARG A 81 17.11 -21.78 -5.32
N ALA A 82 16.89 -20.67 -6.03
CA ALA A 82 15.62 -19.95 -6.02
C ALA A 82 14.47 -20.79 -6.64
N VAL A 83 14.75 -21.47 -7.76
CA VAL A 83 13.81 -22.36 -8.46
C VAL A 83 13.54 -23.66 -7.69
N ASP A 84 14.56 -24.20 -7.02
CA ASP A 84 14.47 -25.41 -6.18
C ASP A 84 13.79 -25.14 -4.83
N GLY A 85 13.23 -23.95 -4.64
CA GLY A 85 12.42 -23.62 -3.49
C GLY A 85 13.22 -23.14 -2.28
N GLY A 86 14.41 -22.57 -2.44
CA GLY A 86 15.15 -21.93 -1.34
C GLY A 86 14.31 -20.86 -0.62
N THR A 87 13.62 -20.00 -1.37
CA THR A 87 12.66 -19.04 -0.80
C THR A 87 11.47 -19.74 -0.13
N ALA A 88 10.98 -20.85 -0.69
CA ALA A 88 9.89 -21.63 -0.11
C ALA A 88 10.31 -22.41 1.16
N ALA A 89 11.58 -22.80 1.26
CA ALA A 89 12.16 -23.48 2.42
C ALA A 89 12.45 -22.50 3.57
N LEU A 90 12.74 -21.24 3.24
CA LEU A 90 12.91 -20.15 4.20
C LEU A 90 11.59 -19.45 4.56
N ALA A 91 10.56 -19.55 3.73
CA ALA A 91 9.25 -18.95 4.00
C ALA A 91 8.69 -19.32 5.39
N PRO A 92 8.76 -20.58 5.87
CA PRO A 92 8.33 -20.93 7.24
C PRO A 92 9.09 -20.19 8.34
N LEU A 93 10.33 -19.76 8.09
CA LEU A 93 11.16 -19.02 9.05
C LEU A 93 10.85 -17.52 9.05
N THR A 94 10.32 -16.99 7.96
CA THR A 94 9.94 -15.58 7.84
C THR A 94 8.45 -15.34 8.09
N THR A 95 7.61 -16.36 7.90
CA THR A 95 6.17 -16.29 8.21
C THR A 95 5.93 -16.40 9.70
N LEU A 96 4.90 -15.70 10.19
CA LEU A 96 4.47 -15.83 11.58
C LEU A 96 4.08 -17.26 11.91
N SER A 97 4.63 -17.79 13.01
CA SER A 97 4.21 -19.10 13.51
C SER A 97 2.71 -19.10 13.88
N PRO A 98 2.04 -20.27 13.86
CA PRO A 98 0.66 -20.39 14.30
C PRO A 98 0.39 -19.79 15.70
N GLU A 99 1.34 -19.94 16.62
CA GLU A 99 1.24 -19.38 17.98
C GLU A 99 1.27 -17.85 17.98
N LEU A 100 2.10 -17.22 17.12
CA LEU A 100 2.12 -15.77 16.93
C LEU A 100 0.85 -15.26 16.21
N LEU A 101 0.29 -16.08 15.30
CA LEU A 101 -1.02 -15.80 14.70
C LEU A 101 -2.14 -15.84 15.75
N GLU A 102 -2.09 -16.77 16.70
CA GLU A 102 -3.05 -16.88 17.81
C GLU A 102 -2.89 -15.75 18.83
N LEU A 103 -1.67 -15.35 19.20
CA LEU A 103 -1.42 -14.17 20.03
C LEU A 103 -1.95 -12.88 19.37
N THR A 104 -2.11 -12.91 18.05
CA THR A 104 -2.73 -11.86 17.24
C THR A 104 -4.16 -12.23 16.79
N ALA A 105 -4.90 -13.08 17.52
CA ALA A 105 -6.34 -13.34 17.35
C ALA A 105 -7.02 -13.35 18.74
N PRO A 106 -7.87 -12.38 19.21
CA PRO A 106 -8.95 -11.63 18.54
C PRO A 106 -9.20 -10.21 19.16
N THR A 107 -8.61 -9.16 18.61
CA THR A 107 -8.92 -7.79 19.04
C THR A 107 -8.96 -6.97 17.77
N ASP A 108 -10.17 -6.69 17.31
CA ASP A 108 -10.39 -5.88 16.12
C ASP A 108 -9.65 -4.56 16.28
N ALA A 109 -8.89 -4.16 15.25
CA ALA A 109 -8.26 -2.86 15.22
C ALA A 109 -9.37 -1.81 15.23
N ARG A 110 -9.55 -1.13 16.37
CA ARG A 110 -10.47 0.00 16.50
C ARG A 110 -9.83 1.31 16.04
N ASP A 111 -8.51 1.34 16.00
CA ASP A 111 -7.73 2.53 15.71
C ASP A 111 -7.32 2.58 14.23
N ASP A 112 -7.08 3.80 13.76
CA ASP A 112 -6.56 4.05 12.42
C ASP A 112 -5.05 3.83 12.36
N VAL A 113 -4.54 3.58 11.16
CA VAL A 113 -3.10 3.35 10.91
C VAL A 113 -2.32 4.63 11.15
N ALA A 114 -1.30 4.57 12.01
CA ALA A 114 -0.44 5.69 12.35
C ALA A 114 1.04 5.27 12.42
N VAL A 115 1.93 6.24 12.18
CA VAL A 115 3.39 6.04 12.22
C VAL A 115 3.84 5.53 13.59
N GLY A 116 4.77 4.58 13.59
CA GLY A 116 5.31 3.94 14.79
C GLY A 116 4.46 2.79 15.34
N GLN A 117 3.32 2.46 14.72
CA GLN A 117 2.53 1.29 15.08
C GLN A 117 3.06 0.05 14.36
N LEU A 118 3.11 -1.08 15.07
CA LEU A 118 3.34 -2.40 14.50
C LEU A 118 2.00 -3.03 14.10
N TRP A 119 1.93 -3.54 12.88
CA TRP A 119 0.75 -4.15 12.31
C TRP A 119 1.05 -5.50 11.69
N ARG A 120 0.07 -6.40 11.82
CA ARG A 120 -0.10 -7.55 10.96
C ARG A 120 -0.79 -7.09 9.68
N LEU A 121 -0.10 -7.29 8.58
CA LEU A 121 -0.62 -7.09 7.23
C LEU A 121 -1.10 -8.43 6.68
N ARG A 122 -2.18 -8.39 5.92
CA ARG A 122 -2.74 -9.57 5.27
C ARG A 122 -3.31 -9.22 3.91
N TRP A 123 -2.90 -9.99 2.91
CA TRP A 123 -3.49 -10.01 1.59
C TRP A 123 -3.56 -11.44 1.10
N GLN A 124 -4.77 -11.90 0.75
CA GLN A 124 -5.01 -13.31 0.39
C GLN A 124 -4.52 -14.27 1.49
N ASP A 125 -3.58 -15.14 1.16
CA ASP A 125 -2.92 -16.13 2.02
C ASP A 125 -1.60 -15.62 2.62
N VAL A 126 -1.09 -14.47 2.19
CA VAL A 126 0.15 -13.87 2.72
C VAL A 126 -0.16 -13.02 3.94
N THR A 127 0.63 -13.24 5.00
CA THR A 127 0.54 -12.51 6.27
C THR A 127 1.93 -12.16 6.76
N GLU A 128 2.18 -10.87 6.97
CA GLU A 128 3.49 -10.34 7.40
C GLU A 128 3.33 -9.35 8.54
N LEU A 129 4.41 -9.08 9.28
CA LEU A 129 4.48 -7.99 10.25
C LEU A 129 5.20 -6.79 9.66
N ALA A 130 4.69 -5.59 9.93
CA ALA A 130 5.30 -4.36 9.48
C ALA A 130 5.16 -3.22 10.48
N LEU A 131 6.18 -2.39 10.58
CA LEU A 131 6.13 -1.11 11.28
C LEU A 131 5.71 -0.01 10.30
N VAL A 132 4.73 0.81 10.68
CA VAL A 132 4.30 1.97 9.87
C VAL A 132 5.33 3.09 9.97
N VAL A 133 5.87 3.53 8.82
CA VAL A 133 6.84 4.65 8.77
C VAL A 133 6.24 5.92 8.19
N LYS A 134 5.30 5.81 7.25
CA LYS A 134 4.58 6.95 6.65
C LYS A 134 3.18 6.51 6.21
N VAL A 135 2.18 7.37 6.44
CA VAL A 135 0.81 7.21 5.93
C VAL A 135 0.55 8.31 4.89
N ASP A 136 0.09 7.93 3.71
CA ASP A 136 -0.20 8.83 2.58
C ASP A 136 -1.50 8.43 1.89
N ARG A 137 -2.62 9.02 2.35
CA ARG A 137 -3.98 8.63 1.93
C ARG A 137 -4.21 7.12 2.16
N TRP A 138 -4.49 6.37 1.11
CA TRP A 138 -4.69 4.93 1.14
C TRP A 138 -3.40 4.15 0.87
N TRP A 139 -2.25 4.80 0.73
CA TRP A 139 -0.93 4.15 0.67
C TRP A 139 -0.21 4.30 1.99
N VAL A 140 0.45 3.24 2.44
CA VAL A 140 1.23 3.26 3.68
C VAL A 140 2.62 2.70 3.38
N THR A 141 3.63 3.50 3.66
CA THR A 141 5.01 3.01 3.66
C THR A 141 5.26 2.32 5.00
N VAL A 142 5.80 1.11 4.92
CA VAL A 142 6.07 0.23 6.04
C VAL A 142 7.49 -0.32 5.97
N ALA A 143 8.09 -0.58 7.12
CA ALA A 143 9.31 -1.36 7.25
C ALA A 143 8.94 -2.79 7.67
N PRO A 144 9.37 -3.83 6.95
CA PRO A 144 9.16 -5.22 7.34
C PRO A 144 9.67 -5.53 8.74
N VAL A 145 9.00 -6.45 9.43
CA VAL A 145 9.36 -6.90 10.77
C VAL A 145 9.50 -8.42 10.77
N THR A 146 10.63 -8.88 11.29
CA THR A 146 10.95 -10.32 11.41
C THR A 146 11.33 -10.66 12.85
N ILE A 147 10.96 -11.86 13.30
CA ILE A 147 11.37 -12.40 14.60
C ILE A 147 12.78 -13.01 14.56
N ASP A 148 13.32 -13.26 13.35
CA ASP A 148 14.71 -13.67 13.19
C ASP A 148 15.61 -12.44 13.16
N VAL A 149 16.09 -12.05 14.35
CA VAL A 149 16.97 -10.89 14.52
C VAL A 149 18.30 -11.02 13.75
N ASN A 150 18.67 -12.22 13.28
CA ASN A 150 19.85 -12.40 12.45
C ASN A 150 19.69 -11.79 11.05
N ALA A 151 18.45 -11.55 10.59
CA ALA A 151 18.19 -10.82 9.35
C ALA A 151 18.49 -9.31 9.44
N ALA A 152 18.77 -8.80 10.64
CA ALA A 152 19.01 -7.38 10.90
C ALA A 152 20.32 -6.88 10.24
N ASP A 153 20.22 -5.74 9.58
CA ASP A 153 21.35 -4.96 9.05
C ASP A 153 21.61 -3.69 9.88
N GLU A 154 22.55 -2.85 9.44
CA GLU A 154 22.93 -1.61 10.11
C GLU A 154 21.84 -0.55 10.17
N PHE A 155 20.75 -0.73 9.41
CA PHE A 155 19.55 0.10 9.45
C PHE A 155 18.36 -0.62 10.09
N SER A 156 18.53 -1.85 10.56
CA SER A 156 17.49 -2.62 11.19
C SER A 156 17.50 -2.41 12.69
N LEU A 157 16.38 -1.94 13.23
CA LEU A 157 16.23 -1.72 14.67
C LEU A 157 15.89 -3.04 15.37
N ILE A 158 16.70 -3.47 16.33
CA ILE A 158 16.48 -4.68 17.11
C ILE A 158 15.68 -4.33 18.37
N MET A 159 14.51 -4.93 18.52
CA MET A 159 13.59 -4.66 19.61
C MET A 159 13.52 -5.86 20.56
N PRO A 160 13.56 -5.64 21.88
CA PRO A 160 13.39 -6.73 22.84
C PRO A 160 11.94 -7.24 22.85
N ALA A 161 11.75 -8.47 23.32
CA ALA A 161 10.46 -9.14 23.50
C ALA A 161 9.40 -8.30 24.23
N SER A 162 9.83 -7.46 25.16
CA SER A 162 8.96 -6.57 25.94
C SER A 162 8.39 -5.38 25.15
N ALA A 163 8.91 -5.09 23.95
CA ALA A 163 8.48 -3.95 23.14
C ALA A 163 7.20 -4.17 22.35
N SER A 164 6.70 -5.40 22.27
CA SER A 164 5.47 -5.73 21.56
C SER A 164 4.71 -6.88 22.24
N LEU A 165 3.51 -7.17 21.73
CA LEU A 165 2.73 -8.33 22.17
C LEU A 165 3.26 -9.67 21.63
N LEU A 166 4.33 -9.65 20.82
CA LEU A 166 4.90 -10.87 20.25
C LEU A 166 5.60 -11.74 21.30
N GLY A 167 6.10 -11.13 22.39
CA GLY A 167 6.79 -11.86 23.45
C GLY A 167 8.14 -12.47 23.03
N THR A 168 8.68 -12.05 21.88
CA THR A 168 10.01 -12.43 21.37
C THR A 168 10.72 -11.21 20.81
N ASP A 169 12.05 -11.23 20.83
CA ASP A 169 12.86 -10.21 20.17
C ASP A 169 12.55 -10.20 18.67
N PHE A 170 12.62 -9.02 18.04
CA PHE A 170 12.31 -8.83 16.62
C PHE A 170 13.14 -7.70 16.01
N ALA A 171 13.33 -7.72 14.69
CA ALA A 171 14.01 -6.68 13.94
C ALA A 171 13.03 -5.93 13.03
N VAL A 172 13.16 -4.60 12.98
CA VAL A 172 12.46 -3.72 12.03
C VAL A 172 13.42 -3.34 10.90
N CYS A 173 13.22 -3.86 9.71
CA CYS A 173 14.16 -3.74 8.58
C CYS A 173 13.84 -2.53 7.68
N PHE A 174 14.31 -1.33 8.05
CA PHE A 174 14.02 -0.10 7.30
C PHE A 174 14.56 -0.11 5.85
N SER A 175 15.66 -0.81 5.62
CA SER A 175 16.26 -0.97 4.30
C SER A 175 15.43 -1.83 3.34
N LEU A 176 14.44 -2.56 3.86
CA LEU A 176 13.48 -3.36 3.09
C LEU A 176 12.11 -2.66 2.99
N GLU A 177 12.06 -1.33 3.14
CA GLU A 177 10.81 -0.59 3.10
C GLU A 177 9.95 -0.94 1.87
N SER A 178 8.64 -1.02 2.09
CA SER A 178 7.67 -1.25 1.02
C SER A 178 6.49 -0.30 1.18
N THR A 179 5.80 -0.03 0.08
CA THR A 179 4.56 0.75 0.09
C THR A 179 3.41 -0.20 -0.22
N VAL A 180 2.47 -0.30 0.73
CA VAL A 180 1.34 -1.22 0.66
C VAL A 180 0.03 -0.45 0.79
N PRO A 181 -1.09 -0.95 0.24
CA PRO A 181 -2.39 -0.30 0.41
C PRO A 181 -2.92 -0.39 1.84
N LEU A 182 -3.67 0.62 2.27
CA LEU A 182 -4.25 0.71 3.62
C LEU A 182 -5.14 -0.50 3.95
N PHE A 183 -5.83 -1.06 2.95
CA PHE A 183 -6.69 -2.22 3.15
C PHE A 183 -5.95 -3.55 3.33
N VAL A 184 -4.61 -3.60 3.26
CA VAL A 184 -3.86 -4.80 3.69
C VAL A 184 -3.65 -4.83 5.20
N PHE A 185 -3.84 -3.72 5.90
CA PHE A 185 -3.71 -3.68 7.35
C PHE A 185 -4.86 -4.45 7.99
N ASP A 186 -4.52 -5.50 8.73
CA ASP A 186 -5.50 -6.40 9.33
C ASP A 186 -5.62 -6.13 10.82
N ARG A 187 -4.50 -6.15 11.54
CA ARG A 187 -4.51 -6.04 13.00
C ARG A 187 -3.31 -5.28 13.53
N GLN A 188 -3.53 -4.40 14.49
CA GLN A 188 -2.46 -3.76 15.24
C GLN A 188 -1.90 -4.72 16.30
N VAL A 189 -0.57 -4.85 16.35
CA VAL A 189 0.15 -5.79 17.24
C VAL A 189 0.77 -5.09 18.44
N THR A 190 1.12 -3.80 18.33
CA THR A 190 1.59 -3.03 19.48
C THR A 190 0.44 -2.26 20.12
N PRO A 191 0.37 -2.19 21.46
CA PRO A 191 -0.39 -1.10 22.06
C PRO A 191 0.20 0.22 21.58
N ALA A 192 -0.64 1.23 21.32
CA ALA A 192 -0.16 2.59 21.16
C ALA A 192 0.70 2.91 22.40
N SER A 193 1.99 3.22 22.21
CA SER A 193 2.98 3.37 23.27
C SER A 193 2.39 4.15 24.44
N ARG A 194 2.23 3.53 25.61
CA ARG A 194 1.83 4.26 26.80
C ARG A 194 3.06 5.04 27.28
N PRO A 195 3.02 6.38 27.32
CA PRO A 195 4.13 7.14 27.85
C PRO A 195 4.43 6.67 29.27
N THR A 196 5.66 6.21 29.50
CA THR A 196 6.19 5.83 30.80
C THR A 196 7.28 6.80 31.21
N LEU A 197 7.34 7.13 32.49
CA LEU A 197 8.38 7.98 33.07
C LEU A 197 9.65 7.19 33.43
N ASP A 198 9.59 5.86 33.37
CA ASP A 198 10.72 4.98 33.67
C ASP A 198 11.55 4.76 32.40
N ALA A 199 12.79 5.25 32.40
CA ALA A 199 13.72 5.12 31.28
C ALA A 199 14.03 3.67 30.89
N HIS A 200 14.04 2.73 31.86
CA HIS A 200 14.27 1.31 31.58
C HIS A 200 13.05 0.69 30.89
N GLN A 201 11.84 1.10 31.28
CA GLN A 201 10.62 0.69 30.58
C GLN A 201 10.47 1.36 29.23
N ALA A 202 10.93 2.61 29.08
CA ALA A 202 10.91 3.32 27.80
C ALA A 202 11.86 2.67 26.78
N ALA A 203 13.05 2.21 27.22
CA ALA A 203 13.98 1.45 26.36
C ALA A 203 13.40 0.09 25.93
N ALA A 204 12.45 -0.44 26.70
CA ALA A 204 11.72 -1.65 26.40
C ALA A 204 10.47 -1.42 25.52
N GLN A 205 10.24 -0.20 25.01
CA GLN A 205 9.11 0.11 24.10
C GLN A 205 9.61 0.44 22.70
N LEU A 206 8.72 0.37 21.70
CA LEU A 206 8.99 0.94 20.38
C LEU A 206 9.36 2.44 20.52
N PRO A 207 10.37 2.92 19.77
CA PRO A 207 10.70 4.32 19.76
C PRO A 207 9.50 5.20 19.37
N PRO A 208 9.44 6.45 19.87
CA PRO A 208 8.41 7.40 19.46
C PRO A 208 8.36 7.57 17.93
N PRO A 209 7.20 7.93 17.34
CA PRO A 209 7.04 8.07 15.90
C PRO A 209 8.05 9.01 15.22
N GLU A 210 8.49 10.07 15.90
CA GLU A 210 9.51 10.99 15.37
C GLU A 210 10.89 10.32 15.25
N VAL A 211 11.27 9.48 16.22
CA VAL A 211 12.51 8.71 16.17
C VAL A 211 12.44 7.69 15.02
N ILE A 212 11.30 7.01 14.84
CA ILE A 212 11.08 6.10 13.70
C ILE A 212 11.26 6.82 12.37
N LYS A 213 10.69 8.03 12.22
CA LYS A 213 10.88 8.86 11.02
C LYS A 213 12.35 9.25 10.82
N ASP A 214 13.09 9.53 11.90
CA ASP A 214 14.49 9.89 11.81
C ASP A 214 15.39 8.72 11.39
N VAL A 215 15.14 7.50 11.90
CA VAL A 215 15.80 6.27 11.40
C VAL A 215 15.51 6.07 9.91
N TRP A 216 14.24 6.16 9.53
CA TRP A 216 13.81 6.03 8.13
C TRP A 216 14.45 7.06 7.19
N ARG A 217 14.54 8.33 7.62
CA ARG A 217 15.24 9.39 6.87
C ARG A 217 16.74 9.15 6.80
N ALA A 218 17.36 8.63 7.86
CA ALA A 218 18.78 8.32 7.89
C ALA A 218 19.13 7.25 6.84
N TRP A 219 18.36 6.16 6.81
CA TRP A 219 18.42 5.14 5.76
C TRP A 219 18.33 5.76 4.36
N ARG A 220 17.26 6.51 4.06
CA ARG A 220 17.05 7.10 2.72
C ARG A 220 18.14 8.10 2.30
N ARG A 221 18.92 8.61 3.24
CA ARG A 221 20.05 9.52 2.98
C ARG A 221 21.40 8.81 2.98
N GLY A 222 21.45 7.51 3.29
CA GLY A 222 22.70 6.77 3.44
C GLY A 222 23.58 7.31 4.58
N VAL A 223 22.98 7.82 5.66
CA VAL A 223 23.71 8.32 6.84
C VAL A 223 23.42 7.44 8.06
N ALA A 224 24.33 7.42 9.03
CA ALA A 224 24.14 6.64 10.24
C ALA A 224 22.83 7.00 10.97
N GLY A 225 22.16 5.97 11.51
CA GLY A 225 20.95 6.14 12.31
C GLY A 225 21.20 6.90 13.62
N PRO A 226 20.12 7.40 14.27
CA PRO A 226 20.20 8.01 15.60
C PRO A 226 20.99 7.16 16.61
N ALA A 227 21.95 7.79 17.30
CA ALA A 227 22.77 7.11 18.30
C ALA A 227 21.96 6.58 19.48
N GLY A 228 22.44 5.50 20.11
CA GLY A 228 21.82 4.91 21.31
C GLY A 228 20.67 3.94 21.02
N LEU A 229 20.35 3.68 19.76
CA LEU A 229 19.42 2.65 19.35
C LEU A 229 20.16 1.33 19.03
N PRO A 230 19.56 0.17 19.34
CA PRO A 230 20.13 -1.13 19.01
C PRO A 230 19.91 -1.45 17.53
N TYR A 231 21.00 -1.43 16.75
CA TYR A 231 20.98 -1.81 15.33
C TYR A 231 21.61 -3.18 15.09
N GLY A 232 21.26 -3.80 13.95
CA GLY A 232 21.98 -4.95 13.43
C GLY A 232 23.40 -4.61 12.96
N LEU A 233 24.15 -5.64 12.61
CA LEU A 233 25.48 -5.48 12.02
C LEU A 233 25.35 -5.26 10.50
N PRO A 234 26.25 -4.50 9.88
CA PRO A 234 26.29 -4.39 8.43
C PRO A 234 26.28 -5.75 7.73
N VAL A 235 25.49 -5.90 6.68
CA VAL A 235 25.48 -7.13 5.86
C VAL A 235 26.60 -7.03 4.83
N ASP A 236 27.60 -7.90 4.95
CA ASP A 236 28.69 -7.99 3.98
C ASP A 236 28.31 -8.85 2.75
N ASP A 237 29.19 -8.91 1.76
CA ASP A 237 29.00 -9.72 0.54
C ASP A 237 29.09 -11.23 0.77
N ALA A 238 29.75 -11.65 1.85
CA ALA A 238 29.93 -13.06 2.19
C ALA A 238 28.78 -13.63 3.05
N ASP A 239 27.95 -12.78 3.66
CA ASP A 239 26.81 -13.16 4.51
C ASP A 239 25.59 -13.58 3.68
N LEU A 240 25.76 -14.66 2.93
CA LEU A 240 24.74 -15.22 2.03
C LEU A 240 23.47 -15.60 2.79
N ASP A 241 23.58 -16.19 3.98
CA ASP A 241 22.42 -16.64 4.76
C ASP A 241 21.55 -15.45 5.18
N ARG A 242 22.15 -14.35 5.66
CA ARG A 242 21.40 -13.14 6.00
C ARG A 242 20.77 -12.49 4.79
N ARG A 243 21.45 -12.50 3.64
CA ARG A 243 20.89 -11.98 2.37
C ARG A 243 19.68 -12.77 1.92
N GLU A 244 19.74 -14.10 1.99
CA GLU A 244 18.61 -14.97 1.64
C GLU A 244 17.41 -14.75 2.58
N LEU A 245 17.64 -14.65 3.89
CA LEU A 245 16.59 -14.31 4.85
C LEU A 245 15.92 -12.96 4.53
N ARG A 246 16.72 -11.93 4.25
CA ARG A 246 16.23 -10.59 3.88
C ARG A 246 15.46 -10.62 2.56
N ASN A 247 15.92 -11.40 1.59
CA ASN A 247 15.24 -11.57 0.31
C ASN A 247 13.89 -12.27 0.48
N ALA A 248 13.80 -13.29 1.35
CA ALA A 248 12.55 -13.94 1.69
C ALA A 248 11.55 -12.95 2.35
N VAL A 249 12.01 -12.13 3.31
CA VAL A 249 11.20 -11.06 3.92
C VAL A 249 10.71 -10.06 2.85
N ALA A 250 11.58 -9.59 1.97
CA ALA A 250 11.21 -8.65 0.90
C ALA A 250 10.20 -9.25 -0.10
N THR A 251 10.31 -10.54 -0.39
CA THR A 251 9.40 -11.26 -1.30
C THR A 251 7.97 -11.28 -0.77
N GLY A 252 7.76 -11.53 0.53
CA GLY A 252 6.44 -11.49 1.16
C GLY A 252 5.77 -10.11 1.00
N PHE A 253 6.54 -9.03 1.16
CA PHE A 253 6.05 -7.67 0.98
C PHE A 253 5.76 -7.28 -0.46
N THR A 254 6.42 -7.92 -1.44
CA THR A 254 6.07 -7.72 -2.86
C THR A 254 4.65 -8.23 -3.15
N HIS A 255 4.26 -9.35 -2.54
CA HIS A 255 2.89 -9.84 -2.65
C HIS A 255 1.88 -8.90 -1.98
N LEU A 256 2.17 -8.38 -0.78
CA LEU A 256 1.32 -7.37 -0.14
C LEU A 256 1.21 -6.07 -0.94
N ALA A 257 2.30 -5.60 -1.55
CA ALA A 257 2.30 -4.41 -2.40
C ALA A 257 1.46 -4.63 -3.67
N SER A 258 1.45 -5.85 -4.21
CA SER A 258 0.64 -6.20 -5.39
C SER A 258 -0.87 -6.01 -5.19
N ALA A 259 -1.33 -5.97 -3.93
CA ALA A 259 -2.71 -5.64 -3.58
C ALA A 259 -3.17 -4.30 -4.14
N ALA A 260 -2.25 -3.38 -4.44
CA ALA A 260 -2.54 -2.11 -5.09
C ALA A 260 -3.26 -2.25 -6.44
N ALA A 261 -3.02 -3.35 -7.17
CA ALA A 261 -3.73 -3.64 -8.41
C ALA A 261 -5.23 -3.96 -8.20
N CYS A 262 -5.67 -4.10 -6.94
CA CYS A 262 -7.06 -4.35 -6.56
C CYS A 262 -7.73 -3.14 -5.91
N VAL A 263 -7.09 -1.97 -5.96
CA VAL A 263 -7.67 -0.74 -5.41
C VAL A 263 -8.98 -0.44 -6.14
N PRO A 264 -10.05 -0.13 -5.38
CA PRO A 264 -11.28 0.34 -5.97
C PRO A 264 -11.04 1.47 -6.97
N GLY A 265 -11.46 1.22 -8.21
CA GLY A 265 -11.56 2.16 -9.31
C GLY A 265 -10.28 2.44 -10.08
N ASP A 266 -9.13 1.90 -9.72
CA ASP A 266 -7.91 2.11 -10.51
C ASP A 266 -7.92 1.21 -11.76
N PRO A 267 -7.77 1.75 -12.99
CA PRO A 267 -7.68 0.92 -14.18
C PRO A 267 -6.46 -0.01 -14.11
N VAL A 268 -6.70 -1.31 -14.19
CA VAL A 268 -5.61 -2.29 -14.29
C VAL A 268 -5.09 -2.31 -15.73
N GLY A 269 -3.94 -1.67 -15.96
CA GLY A 269 -3.23 -1.64 -17.25
C GLY A 269 -3.68 -0.53 -18.21
N ASP A 270 -3.24 -0.62 -19.47
CA ASP A 270 -3.61 0.32 -20.54
C ASP A 270 -5.05 0.09 -21.00
N VAL A 271 -6.01 0.54 -20.19
CA VAL A 271 -7.45 0.39 -20.46
C VAL A 271 -7.98 1.64 -21.15
N VAL A 272 -8.62 1.46 -22.30
CA VAL A 272 -9.36 2.54 -22.99
C VAL A 272 -10.50 3.00 -22.09
N PRO A 273 -10.61 4.30 -21.73
CA PRO A 273 -11.67 4.77 -20.84
C PRO A 273 -13.07 4.47 -21.37
N LEU A 274 -14.01 4.16 -20.46
CA LEU A 274 -15.37 3.73 -20.82
C LEU A 274 -16.10 4.74 -21.71
N LEU A 275 -15.89 6.04 -21.44
CA LEU A 275 -16.44 7.11 -22.27
C LEU A 275 -15.96 7.02 -23.73
N GLN A 276 -14.70 6.67 -23.95
CA GLN A 276 -14.13 6.53 -25.28
C GLN A 276 -14.65 5.26 -25.96
N GLN A 277 -14.78 4.15 -25.23
CA GLN A 277 -15.39 2.92 -25.74
C GLN A 277 -16.85 3.13 -26.18
N ILE A 278 -17.65 3.84 -25.38
CA ILE A 278 -19.05 4.14 -25.74
C ILE A 278 -19.12 5.08 -26.95
N LYS A 279 -18.20 6.05 -27.07
CA LYS A 279 -18.14 6.96 -28.23
C LYS A 279 -17.75 6.24 -29.53
N SER A 280 -16.86 5.25 -29.47
CA SER A 280 -16.39 4.55 -30.67
C SER A 280 -17.46 3.68 -31.33
N LEU A 281 -18.53 3.31 -30.61
CA LEU A 281 -19.68 2.63 -31.18
C LEU A 281 -20.44 3.47 -32.22
N GLY A 282 -20.39 4.80 -32.13
CA GLY A 282 -21.11 5.69 -33.03
C GLY A 282 -22.64 5.60 -32.95
N LEU A 283 -23.19 4.94 -31.92
CA LEU A 283 -24.63 4.70 -31.79
C LEU A 283 -25.34 5.86 -31.05
N PRO A 284 -26.58 6.21 -31.43
CA PRO A 284 -27.39 7.16 -30.69
C PRO A 284 -27.89 6.58 -29.35
N PRO A 285 -28.15 7.40 -28.30
CA PRO A 285 -28.56 6.91 -26.98
C PRO A 285 -29.82 6.02 -26.97
N ALA A 286 -30.78 6.27 -27.85
CA ALA A 286 -31.99 5.46 -27.96
C ALA A 286 -31.67 4.02 -28.41
N GLU A 287 -30.73 3.85 -29.34
CA GLU A 287 -30.31 2.54 -29.82
C GLU A 287 -29.46 1.82 -28.78
N MET A 288 -28.58 2.54 -28.08
CA MET A 288 -27.81 1.98 -26.96
C MET A 288 -28.73 1.44 -25.86
N LYS A 289 -29.81 2.15 -25.52
CA LYS A 289 -30.84 1.67 -24.58
C LYS A 289 -31.50 0.37 -25.04
N VAL A 290 -31.92 0.30 -26.31
CA VAL A 290 -32.56 -0.91 -26.85
C VAL A 290 -31.61 -2.11 -26.81
N ARG A 291 -30.33 -1.93 -27.15
CA ARG A 291 -29.36 -3.03 -27.22
C ARG A 291 -28.87 -3.51 -25.86
N SER A 292 -28.68 -2.61 -24.90
CA SER A 292 -28.15 -2.94 -23.56
C SER A 292 -29.24 -3.22 -22.53
N GLY A 293 -30.46 -2.70 -22.73
CA GLY A 293 -31.51 -2.68 -21.70
C GLY A 293 -31.33 -1.56 -20.66
N LEU A 294 -30.25 -0.77 -20.73
CA LEU A 294 -29.98 0.31 -19.78
C LEU A 294 -30.80 1.56 -20.06
N ASP A 295 -31.12 2.29 -18.99
CA ASP A 295 -31.80 3.58 -19.14
C ASP A 295 -30.88 4.66 -19.74
N VAL A 296 -31.49 5.61 -20.47
CA VAL A 296 -30.77 6.73 -21.11
C VAL A 296 -29.96 7.53 -20.09
N THR A 297 -30.42 7.62 -18.84
CA THR A 297 -29.72 8.31 -17.76
C THR A 297 -28.33 7.73 -17.47
N VAL A 298 -28.13 6.42 -17.65
CA VAL A 298 -26.81 5.77 -17.49
C VAL A 298 -25.84 6.27 -18.55
N PHE A 299 -26.25 6.34 -19.81
CA PHE A 299 -25.41 6.84 -20.90
C PHE A 299 -25.10 8.33 -20.75
N VAL A 300 -26.07 9.14 -20.30
CA VAL A 300 -25.83 10.55 -19.98
C VAL A 300 -24.82 10.68 -18.83
N ARG A 301 -24.88 9.81 -17.82
CA ARG A 301 -23.91 9.78 -16.73
C ARG A 301 -22.52 9.41 -17.23
N ILE A 302 -22.37 8.36 -18.04
CA ILE A 302 -21.08 7.99 -18.65
C ILE A 302 -20.52 9.15 -19.49
N LYS A 303 -21.37 9.82 -20.30
CA LYS A 303 -20.98 10.98 -21.12
C LYS A 303 -20.40 12.13 -20.29
N LYS A 304 -20.84 12.27 -19.04
CA LYS A 304 -20.35 13.26 -18.08
C LYS A 304 -19.13 12.77 -17.27
N GLY A 305 -18.52 11.65 -17.65
CA GLY A 305 -17.41 11.04 -16.92
C GLY A 305 -17.85 10.34 -15.63
N GLY A 306 -19.11 9.91 -15.54
CA GLY A 306 -19.59 9.11 -14.42
C GLY A 306 -19.34 7.62 -14.60
N ARG A 307 -19.40 6.88 -13.49
CA ARG A 307 -19.16 5.43 -13.41
C ARG A 307 -20.40 4.61 -13.77
N VAL A 308 -20.17 3.35 -14.11
CA VAL A 308 -21.21 2.29 -14.14
C VAL A 308 -21.02 1.32 -12.98
N THR A 309 -22.12 0.80 -12.46
CA THR A 309 -22.12 -0.27 -11.46
C THR A 309 -21.82 -1.63 -12.10
N ARG A 310 -21.55 -2.66 -11.28
CA ARG A 310 -21.36 -4.04 -11.76
C ARG A 310 -22.52 -4.57 -12.61
N ASP A 311 -23.76 -4.30 -12.20
CA ASP A 311 -24.96 -4.74 -12.94
C ASP A 311 -25.10 -4.01 -14.28
N GLU A 312 -24.82 -2.71 -14.29
CA GLU A 312 -24.83 -1.92 -15.52
C GLU A 312 -23.70 -2.33 -16.46
N ALA A 313 -22.50 -2.61 -15.93
CA ALA A 313 -21.39 -3.15 -16.70
C ALA A 313 -21.72 -4.51 -17.31
N ALA A 314 -22.39 -5.39 -16.57
CA ALA A 314 -22.84 -6.69 -17.09
C ALA A 314 -23.80 -6.52 -18.28
N GLN A 315 -24.71 -5.54 -18.22
CA GLN A 315 -25.63 -5.21 -19.32
C GLN A 315 -24.92 -4.57 -20.53
N LEU A 316 -23.76 -3.93 -20.32
CA LEU A 316 -22.95 -3.34 -21.39
C LEU A 316 -22.06 -4.35 -22.13
N THR A 317 -21.86 -5.56 -21.60
CA THR A 317 -20.95 -6.58 -22.20
C THR A 317 -21.32 -6.91 -23.64
N SER A 318 -22.60 -7.14 -23.92
CA SER A 318 -23.10 -7.45 -25.27
C SER A 318 -22.92 -6.29 -26.24
N LEU A 319 -23.02 -5.06 -25.74
CA LEU A 319 -22.90 -3.85 -26.55
C LEU A 319 -21.44 -3.53 -26.89
N LEU A 320 -20.53 -3.75 -25.94
CA LEU A 320 -19.11 -3.41 -26.08
C LEU A 320 -18.25 -4.57 -26.58
N GLY A 321 -18.78 -5.79 -26.61
CA GLY A 321 -18.05 -6.97 -27.06
C GLY A 321 -16.88 -7.33 -26.14
N THR A 322 -16.99 -7.02 -24.85
CA THR A 322 -15.95 -7.27 -23.85
C THR A 322 -16.59 -7.74 -22.54
N ASP A 323 -15.81 -8.34 -21.65
CA ASP A 323 -16.31 -8.81 -20.36
C ASP A 323 -16.61 -7.68 -19.35
N THR A 324 -17.39 -8.00 -18.32
CA THR A 324 -17.80 -7.06 -17.27
C THR A 324 -16.61 -6.42 -16.54
N ARG A 325 -15.53 -7.18 -16.33
CA ARG A 325 -14.35 -6.69 -15.59
C ARG A 325 -13.61 -5.65 -16.41
N ALA A 326 -13.44 -5.86 -17.71
CA ALA A 326 -12.84 -4.88 -18.62
C ALA A 326 -13.63 -3.56 -18.64
N ILE A 327 -14.97 -3.62 -18.59
CA ILE A 327 -15.83 -2.43 -18.54
C ILE A 327 -15.68 -1.69 -17.20
N LEU A 328 -15.63 -2.43 -16.09
CA LEU A 328 -15.42 -1.85 -14.77
C LEU A 328 -14.03 -1.24 -14.62
N ASN A 329 -12.99 -1.86 -15.18
CA ASN A 329 -11.64 -1.31 -15.23
C ASN A 329 -11.58 -0.04 -16.09
N ALA A 330 -12.49 0.12 -17.05
CA ALA A 330 -12.59 1.32 -17.87
C ALA A 330 -13.36 2.47 -17.20
N ASN A 331 -13.94 2.25 -16.01
CA ASN A 331 -14.53 3.34 -15.24
C ASN A 331 -13.45 4.39 -14.91
N PRO A 332 -13.83 5.68 -14.78
CA PRO A 332 -12.93 6.67 -14.18
C PRO A 332 -12.53 6.23 -12.76
N PRO A 333 -11.44 6.72 -12.15
CA PRO A 333 -11.06 6.36 -10.78
C PRO A 333 -12.04 6.89 -9.71
N PHE A 334 -12.00 6.30 -8.51
CA PHE A 334 -12.79 6.82 -7.38
C PHE A 334 -12.09 8.04 -6.78
N ASP A 335 -12.83 8.80 -5.97
CA ASP A 335 -12.26 9.85 -5.14
C ASP A 335 -11.31 9.23 -4.10
N ASP A 336 -10.09 9.74 -4.01
CA ASP A 336 -9.07 9.22 -3.09
C ASP A 336 -9.52 9.22 -1.62
N ALA A 337 -10.33 10.20 -1.20
CA ALA A 337 -10.83 10.25 0.17
C ALA A 337 -11.91 9.18 0.41
N LEU A 338 -12.71 8.84 -0.61
CA LEU A 338 -13.58 7.67 -0.54
C LEU A 338 -12.74 6.38 -0.45
N VAL A 339 -11.73 6.21 -1.31
CA VAL A 339 -10.86 5.02 -1.30
C VAL A 339 -10.16 4.87 0.04
N THR A 340 -9.65 5.96 0.60
CA THR A 340 -9.03 5.98 1.93
C THR A 340 -10.04 5.53 2.99
N GLU A 341 -11.24 6.11 2.99
CA GLU A 341 -12.26 5.82 3.99
C GLU A 341 -12.70 4.35 3.96
N ILE A 342 -13.00 3.79 2.78
CA ILE A 342 -13.43 2.38 2.66
C ILE A 342 -12.29 1.38 2.93
N SER A 343 -11.04 1.83 2.89
CA SER A 343 -9.85 1.00 3.09
C SER A 343 -9.41 0.96 4.56
N ARG A 344 -10.03 1.74 5.44
CA ARG A 344 -9.66 1.77 6.87
C ARG A 344 -9.77 0.39 7.52
N PRO A 345 -8.77 -0.03 8.34
CA PRO A 345 -8.82 -1.31 9.03
C PRO A 345 -10.04 -1.48 9.95
N ALA A 346 -10.53 -0.39 10.53
CA ALA A 346 -11.71 -0.39 11.40
C ALA A 346 -12.98 -0.95 10.74
N HIS A 347 -13.09 -0.89 9.41
CA HIS A 347 -14.24 -1.41 8.68
C HIS A 347 -14.13 -2.90 8.34
N ARG A 348 -12.94 -3.50 8.49
CA ARG A 348 -12.71 -4.90 8.08
C ARG A 348 -13.61 -5.93 8.78
N PRO A 349 -13.85 -5.85 10.10
CA PRO A 349 -14.77 -6.80 10.75
C PRO A 349 -16.18 -6.75 10.14
N ALA A 350 -16.69 -5.54 9.87
CA ALA A 350 -17.97 -5.35 9.21
C ALA A 350 -17.95 -5.92 7.78
N LEU A 351 -16.91 -5.63 6.99
CA LEU A 351 -16.76 -6.14 5.63
C LEU A 351 -16.65 -7.66 5.58
N ARG A 352 -15.96 -8.29 6.54
CA ARG A 352 -15.88 -9.76 6.66
C ARG A 352 -17.24 -10.38 6.98
N THR A 353 -17.99 -9.77 7.90
CA THR A 353 -19.38 -10.18 8.19
C THR A 353 -20.26 -10.06 6.95
N LEU A 354 -20.16 -8.95 6.20
CA LEU A 354 -20.89 -8.75 4.94
C LEU A 354 -20.44 -9.73 3.84
N ALA A 355 -19.18 -10.13 3.84
CA ALA A 355 -18.63 -11.04 2.84
C ALA A 355 -19.20 -12.45 2.99
N GLY A 356 -19.43 -12.88 4.24
CA GLY A 356 -19.96 -14.19 4.58
C GLY A 356 -19.15 -15.31 3.94
N THR A 357 -19.84 -16.34 3.44
CA THR A 357 -19.23 -17.52 2.78
C THR A 357 -19.11 -17.39 1.27
N HIS A 358 -19.79 -16.43 0.64
CA HIS A 358 -20.02 -16.39 -0.81
C HIS A 358 -19.30 -15.24 -1.53
N SER A 359 -18.58 -14.40 -0.81
CA SER A 359 -17.81 -13.30 -1.40
C SER A 359 -16.55 -13.00 -0.62
N SER A 360 -15.64 -12.24 -1.22
CA SER A 360 -14.43 -11.77 -0.55
C SER A 360 -14.66 -10.43 0.17
N GLU A 361 -13.80 -10.12 1.15
CA GLU A 361 -13.77 -8.79 1.77
C GLU A 361 -13.53 -7.68 0.73
N ASP A 362 -12.71 -7.97 -0.28
CA ASP A 362 -12.43 -7.04 -1.36
C ASP A 362 -13.66 -6.79 -2.25
N ASP A 363 -14.39 -7.84 -2.62
CA ASP A 363 -15.66 -7.70 -3.36
C ASP A 363 -16.66 -6.81 -2.60
N GLN A 364 -16.73 -6.93 -1.27
CA GLN A 364 -17.61 -6.10 -0.45
C GLN A 364 -17.16 -4.64 -0.41
N ARG A 365 -15.84 -4.41 -0.32
CA ARG A 365 -15.27 -3.06 -0.42
C ARG A 365 -15.62 -2.39 -1.75
N TRP A 366 -15.50 -3.13 -2.86
CA TRP A 366 -15.90 -2.67 -4.19
C TRP A 366 -17.39 -2.36 -4.28
N ARG A 367 -18.26 -3.26 -3.79
CA ARG A 367 -19.71 -3.04 -3.76
C ARG A 367 -20.08 -1.79 -2.96
N MET A 368 -19.41 -1.58 -1.82
CA MET A 368 -19.60 -0.40 -0.99
C MET A 368 -19.22 0.88 -1.74
N ALA A 369 -18.05 0.91 -2.39
CA ALA A 369 -17.60 2.05 -3.20
C ALA A 369 -18.58 2.38 -4.34
N ASP A 370 -19.01 1.36 -5.09
CA ASP A 370 -19.94 1.48 -6.21
C ASP A 370 -21.31 2.02 -5.79
N LYS A 371 -21.78 1.69 -4.58
CA LYS A 371 -23.06 2.18 -4.05
C LYS A 371 -22.95 3.60 -3.51
N ILE A 372 -21.86 3.93 -2.82
CA ILE A 372 -21.68 5.22 -2.15
C ILE A 372 -21.35 6.35 -3.14
N ALA A 373 -20.46 6.13 -4.10
CA ALA A 373 -19.99 7.20 -4.98
C ALA A 373 -21.12 7.89 -5.79
N PRO A 374 -22.07 7.17 -6.42
CA PRO A 374 -23.18 7.80 -7.13
C PRO A 374 -24.19 8.50 -6.21
N GLN A 375 -24.32 8.07 -4.95
CA GLN A 375 -25.17 8.75 -3.97
C GLN A 375 -24.57 10.10 -3.56
N ALA A 376 -23.24 10.16 -3.37
CA ALA A 376 -22.53 11.39 -3.03
C ALA A 376 -22.62 12.45 -4.14
N ALA A 377 -22.44 12.04 -5.40
CA ALA A 377 -22.57 12.94 -6.55
C ALA A 377 -23.96 13.61 -6.64
N ARG A 378 -25.03 12.89 -6.25
CA ARG A 378 -26.38 13.45 -6.20
C ARG A 378 -26.53 14.50 -5.10
N THR A 379 -26.00 14.26 -3.90
CA THR A 379 -26.06 15.20 -2.77
C THR A 379 -25.36 16.54 -3.09
N VAL A 380 -24.22 16.50 -3.77
CA VAL A 380 -23.48 17.71 -4.18
C VAL A 380 -24.27 18.52 -5.20
N SER A 381 -24.93 17.86 -6.16
CA SER A 381 -25.71 18.55 -7.21
C SER A 381 -26.91 19.35 -6.67
N THR A 382 -27.47 18.94 -5.52
CA THR A 382 -28.60 19.62 -4.87
C THR A 382 -28.18 20.75 -3.93
N ALA A 383 -26.91 20.79 -3.50
CA ALA A 383 -26.39 21.77 -2.53
C ALA A 383 -25.78 23.02 -3.19
N SER A 384 -26.15 23.35 -4.45
CA SER A 384 -25.47 24.37 -5.27
C SER A 384 -25.70 25.83 -4.85
N THR A 385 -25.98 26.11 -3.58
CA THR A 385 -26.13 27.48 -3.06
C THR A 385 -25.24 27.68 -1.85
N ALA A 386 -24.09 28.32 -2.09
CA ALA A 386 -23.20 28.95 -1.10
C ALA A 386 -22.70 28.04 0.04
N GLY A 387 -21.72 27.18 -0.27
CA GLY A 387 -20.94 26.45 0.73
C GLY A 387 -20.97 24.93 0.53
N ALA A 388 -20.57 24.46 -0.65
CA ALA A 388 -20.44 23.02 -0.89
C ALA A 388 -19.38 22.43 0.06
N GLY A 389 -19.85 21.93 1.21
CA GLY A 389 -19.02 21.23 2.17
C GLY A 389 -18.38 20.01 1.50
N ALA A 390 -17.15 19.70 1.89
CA ALA A 390 -16.50 18.45 1.51
C ALA A 390 -17.44 17.28 1.81
N ILE A 391 -17.48 16.28 0.92
CA ILE A 391 -18.31 15.11 1.11
C ILE A 391 -17.84 14.39 2.38
N ASP A 392 -18.75 14.21 3.34
CA ASP A 392 -18.47 13.41 4.53
C ASP A 392 -18.52 11.91 4.17
N TRP A 393 -17.39 11.39 3.69
CA TRP A 393 -17.25 10.00 3.30
C TRP A 393 -17.41 9.06 4.50
N ALA A 394 -16.92 9.44 5.68
CA ALA A 394 -17.01 8.63 6.89
C ALA A 394 -18.48 8.38 7.28
N ALA A 395 -19.32 9.43 7.28
CA ALA A 395 -20.74 9.28 7.54
C ALA A 395 -21.44 8.39 6.51
N LYS A 396 -21.10 8.51 5.22
CA LYS A 396 -21.69 7.69 4.15
C LYS A 396 -21.31 6.21 4.27
N VAL A 397 -20.05 5.92 4.59
CA VAL A 397 -19.56 4.55 4.83
C VAL A 397 -20.22 3.95 6.07
N ALA A 398 -20.31 4.72 7.16
CA ALA A 398 -20.99 4.28 8.39
C ALA A 398 -22.46 3.92 8.14
N VAL A 399 -23.20 4.77 7.41
CA VAL A 399 -24.60 4.51 7.04
C VAL A 399 -24.72 3.24 6.18
N TYR A 400 -23.86 3.07 5.18
CA TYR A 400 -23.86 1.87 4.34
C TYR A 400 -23.65 0.59 5.17
N LEU A 401 -22.62 0.58 6.02
CA LEU A 401 -22.29 -0.58 6.84
C LEU A 401 -23.42 -0.88 7.84
N GLN A 402 -23.98 0.15 8.49
CA GLN A 402 -25.10 -0.03 9.42
C GLN A 402 -26.32 -0.65 8.75
N GLN A 403 -26.70 -0.16 7.56
CA GLN A 403 -27.85 -0.68 6.82
C GLN A 403 -27.68 -2.16 6.48
N HIS A 404 -26.57 -2.53 5.82
CA HIS A 404 -26.38 -3.90 5.33
C HIS A 404 -26.09 -4.90 6.48
N LEU A 405 -25.46 -4.46 7.57
CA LEU A 405 -25.29 -5.32 8.75
C LEU A 405 -26.62 -5.57 9.47
N THR A 406 -27.53 -4.59 9.49
CA THR A 406 -28.87 -4.77 10.08
C THR A 406 -29.69 -5.75 9.26
N GLU A 407 -29.61 -5.67 7.92
CA GLU A 407 -30.28 -6.60 7.00
C GLU A 407 -29.81 -8.06 7.19
N LEU A 408 -28.53 -8.29 7.52
CA LEU A 408 -28.04 -9.63 7.86
C LEU A 408 -28.48 -10.11 9.25
N GLY A 409 -28.69 -9.18 10.18
CA GLY A 409 -29.02 -9.47 11.58
C GLY A 409 -30.50 -9.70 11.84
N ASP A 410 -31.39 -9.36 10.91
CA ASP A 410 -32.83 -9.58 11.02
C ASP A 410 -33.19 -11.00 10.56
N PRO A 411 -33.41 -11.97 11.47
CA PRO A 411 -33.72 -13.35 11.11
C PRO A 411 -35.20 -13.53 10.75
N SER A 412 -35.96 -12.45 10.55
CA SER A 412 -37.43 -12.48 10.53
C SER A 412 -38.07 -12.95 9.22
N GLU A 413 -37.32 -13.23 8.15
CA GLU A 413 -37.90 -13.71 6.88
C GLU A 413 -37.75 -15.22 6.62
N ASP A 414 -36.89 -15.96 7.32
CA ASP A 414 -36.70 -17.42 7.10
C ASP A 414 -37.65 -18.31 7.93
N ARG A 415 -38.76 -17.75 8.42
CA ARG A 415 -39.84 -18.49 9.12
C ARG A 415 -41.24 -18.13 8.61
N ARG A 416 -41.46 -18.17 7.29
CA ARG A 416 -42.83 -18.18 6.74
C ARG A 416 -43.03 -19.25 5.66
#